data_AF-A0A7S4DXM4-F1
#
_entry.id   AF-A0A7S4DXM4-F1
#
_cell.length_a   1.000
_cell.length_b   1.000
_cell.length_c   1.000
_cell.angle_alpha   90.00
_cell.angle_beta   90.00
_cell.angle_gamma   90.00
#
_symmetry.space_group_name_H-M   'P 1'
#
loop_
_entity.id
_entity.type
_entity.pdbx_description
1 polymer ?
#
loop_
_entity_poly.entity_id
_entity_poly.type
_entity_poly.pdbx_seq_one_letter_code
_entity_poly.pdbx_strand_id
1 'polypeptide(L)'
;GFAVAIRDYSQYEKGPVCCVGVMEGKLVVSVANKVLLYQWDVEKRSLIGRGFYDTQVYVVSMKVYRNFILCADYRRGLHLLAWDRDMRLIVHVARDPGVCHVLSTHFAFNGSKLGLIAT
;
A
#
# COMPACT_ATOMS: atom_id res chain seq x y z
N GLY A 1 0.18 -5.32 30.96
CA GLY A 1 0.75 -5.64 29.64
C GLY A 1 1.81 -4.62 29.33
N PHE A 2 3.03 -5.04 29.03
CA PHE A 2 4.14 -4.12 28.79
C PHE A 2 3.94 -3.41 27.45
N ALA A 3 3.50 -2.17 27.47
CA ALA A 3 3.69 -1.24 26.36
C ALA A 3 5.13 -0.71 26.48
N VAL A 4 5.99 -1.03 25.52
CA VAL A 4 7.37 -0.54 25.48
C VAL A 4 7.65 0.17 24.17
N ALA A 5 8.04 1.43 24.36
CA ALA A 5 8.82 2.34 23.52
C ALA A 5 8.24 2.73 22.15
N ILE A 6 7.69 3.94 22.10
CA ILE A 6 7.84 4.83 20.95
C ILE A 6 9.35 4.92 20.68
N ARG A 7 9.80 4.32 19.57
CA ARG A 7 11.15 4.52 19.04
C ARG A 7 11.01 5.23 17.73
N ASP A 8 11.35 6.52 17.76
CA ASP A 8 11.38 7.35 16.56
C ASP A 8 12.33 6.71 15.54
N TYR A 9 11.80 6.46 14.35
CA TYR A 9 12.57 5.95 13.21
C TYR A 9 12.38 6.91 12.04
N SER A 10 13.50 7.27 11.41
CA SER A 10 13.50 8.09 10.20
C SER A 10 14.40 7.44 9.16
N GLN A 11 13.90 7.31 7.94
CA GLN A 11 14.66 6.87 6.79
C GLN A 11 14.37 7.81 5.63
N TYR A 12 15.42 8.17 4.88
CA TYR A 12 15.27 8.90 3.63
C TYR A 12 14.84 7.96 2.52
N GLU A 13 13.78 8.33 1.80
CA GLU A 13 13.32 7.63 0.60
C GLU A 13 13.76 8.36 -0.67
N LYS A 14 14.06 7.61 -1.72
CA LYS A 14 14.51 8.16 -3.02
C LYS A 14 13.33 8.69 -3.86
N GLY A 15 12.39 9.37 -3.20
CA GLY A 15 11.20 9.92 -3.82
C GLY A 15 10.18 10.39 -2.80
N PRO A 16 9.16 11.14 -3.25
CA PRO A 16 8.07 11.59 -2.40
C PRO A 16 7.30 10.39 -1.82
N VAL A 17 7.14 10.38 -0.50
CA VAL A 17 6.25 9.46 0.21
C VAL A 17 4.84 10.05 0.17
N CYS A 18 3.90 9.34 -0.47
CA CYS A 18 2.55 9.84 -0.77
C CYS A 18 1.51 9.32 0.21
N CYS A 19 1.57 8.01 0.46
CA CYS A 19 0.60 7.29 1.24
C CYS A 19 1.31 6.23 2.07
N VAL A 20 0.75 5.95 3.23
CA VAL A 20 1.21 4.91 4.16
C VAL A 20 0.01 4.08 4.60
N GLY A 21 0.22 2.78 4.76
CA GLY A 21 -0.75 1.84 5.28
C GLY A 21 -0.08 0.70 6.03
N VAL A 22 -0.89 -0.15 6.67
CA VAL A 22 -0.39 -1.31 7.42
C VAL A 22 -1.05 -2.57 6.87
N MET A 23 -0.23 -3.56 6.54
CA MET A 23 -0.65 -4.86 6.02
C MET A 23 0.02 -5.96 6.84
N GLU A 24 -0.74 -6.66 7.69
CA GLU A 24 -0.24 -7.86 8.40
C GLU A 24 1.10 -7.62 9.13
N GLY A 25 1.19 -6.52 9.89
CA GLY A 25 2.40 -6.13 10.63
C GLY A 25 3.54 -5.58 9.76
N LYS A 26 3.30 -5.37 8.46
CA LYS A 26 4.22 -4.73 7.51
C LYS A 26 3.72 -3.32 7.18
N LEU A 27 4.67 -2.43 6.90
CA LEU A 27 4.40 -1.07 6.46
C LEU A 27 4.30 -1.06 4.94
N VAL A 28 3.18 -0.59 4.41
CA VAL A 28 2.98 -0.35 2.97
C VAL A 28 3.19 1.13 2.73
N VAL A 29 4.07 1.49 1.81
CA VAL A 29 4.41 2.89 1.53
C VAL A 29 4.40 3.13 0.03
N SER A 30 3.71 4.16 -0.44
CA SER A 30 3.92 4.63 -1.81
C SER A 30 5.05 5.64 -1.85
N VAL A 31 6.05 5.37 -2.68
CA VAL A 31 7.22 6.21 -2.91
C VAL A 31 7.36 6.45 -4.39
N ALA A 32 7.20 7.70 -4.83
CA ALA A 32 7.18 8.06 -6.25
C ALA A 32 6.21 7.17 -7.05
N ASN A 33 6.73 6.35 -7.96
CA ASN A 33 5.99 5.45 -8.83
C ASN A 33 6.05 3.99 -8.35
N LYS A 34 6.18 3.77 -7.04
CA LYS A 34 6.27 2.44 -6.44
C LYS A 34 5.41 2.31 -5.20
N VAL A 35 4.83 1.14 -5.00
CA VAL A 35 4.35 0.68 -3.69
C VAL A 35 5.40 -0.24 -3.11
N LEU A 36 5.95 0.11 -1.95
CA LEU A 36 6.97 -0.63 -1.22
C LEU A 36 6.33 -1.31 -0.01
N LEU A 37 6.79 -2.53 0.28
CA LEU A 37 6.42 -3.26 1.49
C LEU A 37 7.64 -3.39 2.39
N TYR A 38 7.56 -2.83 3.59
CA TYR A 38 8.61 -2.90 4.59
C TYR A 38 8.20 -3.74 5.79
N GLN A 39 9.15 -4.43 6.40
CA GLN A 39 8.99 -5.05 7.71
C GLN A 39 10.02 -4.48 8.68
N TRP A 40 9.60 -4.21 9.90
CA TRP A 40 10.51 -3.76 10.96
C TRP A 40 11.40 -4.91 11.43
N ASP A 41 12.72 -4.69 11.38
CA ASP A 41 13.72 -5.55 12.00
C ASP A 41 14.04 -5.01 13.41
N VAL A 42 13.69 -5.80 14.43
CA VAL A 42 13.85 -5.42 15.83
C VAL A 42 15.33 -5.35 16.24
N GLU A 43 16.16 -6.23 15.69
CA GLU A 43 17.58 -6.32 16.02
C GLU A 43 18.35 -5.17 15.39
N LYS A 44 18.11 -4.93 14.09
CA LYS A 44 18.78 -3.87 13.33
C LYS A 44 18.17 -2.49 13.53
N ARG A 45 16.97 -2.43 14.13
CA ARG A 45 16.18 -1.20 14.31
C ARG A 45 16.00 -0.45 13.00
N SER A 46 15.61 -1.18 11.95
CA SER A 46 15.47 -0.63 10.61
C SER A 46 14.32 -1.27 9.83
N LEU A 47 13.85 -0.57 8.80
CA LEU A 47 12.90 -1.12 7.84
C LEU A 47 13.64 -1.97 6.80
N ILE A 48 13.17 -3.20 6.61
CA ILE A 48 13.68 -4.13 5.59
C ILE A 48 12.65 -4.25 4.47
N GLY A 49 13.07 -3.99 3.24
CA GLY A 49 12.25 -4.19 2.05
C GLY A 49 11.86 -5.66 1.87
N ARG A 50 10.58 -5.93 1.69
CA ARG A 50 10.00 -7.27 1.48
C ARG A 50 9.42 -7.47 0.10
N GLY A 51 9.05 -6.40 -0.57
CA GLY A 51 8.51 -6.44 -1.92
C GLY A 51 8.21 -5.05 -2.43
N PHE A 52 7.99 -4.95 -3.72
CA PHE A 52 7.56 -3.72 -4.35
C PHE A 52 6.63 -4.01 -5.52
N TYR A 53 5.91 -2.98 -5.95
CA TYR A 53 5.12 -2.96 -7.17
C TYR A 53 5.32 -1.61 -7.86
N ASP A 54 5.64 -1.63 -9.15
CA ASP A 54 5.74 -0.40 -9.94
C ASP A 54 4.35 0.12 -10.30
N THR A 55 3.98 1.25 -9.71
CA THR A 55 2.81 2.00 -10.13
C THR A 55 3.22 2.82 -11.35
N GLN A 56 2.48 2.73 -12.45
CA GLN A 56 2.91 3.36 -13.71
C GLN A 56 3.00 4.90 -13.59
N VAL A 57 2.26 5.49 -12.66
CA VAL A 57 2.37 6.90 -12.24
C VAL A 57 2.39 6.97 -10.70
N TYR A 58 1.96 8.10 -10.12
CA TYR A 58 2.02 8.40 -8.69
C TYR A 58 0.72 8.03 -7.96
N VAL A 59 0.85 7.38 -6.81
CA VAL A 59 -0.29 7.00 -5.96
C VAL A 59 -0.78 8.20 -5.17
N VAL A 60 -2.00 8.63 -5.45
CA VAL A 60 -2.63 9.78 -4.77
C VAL A 60 -3.51 9.36 -3.59
N SER A 61 -4.00 8.12 -3.58
CA SER A 61 -4.75 7.57 -2.46
C SER A 61 -4.49 6.08 -2.31
N MET A 62 -4.38 5.62 -1.06
CA MET A 62 -4.17 4.21 -0.74
C MET A 62 -5.04 3.77 0.44
N LYS A 63 -5.58 2.55 0.34
CA LYS A 63 -6.23 1.84 1.44
C LYS A 63 -5.75 0.40 1.46
N VAL A 64 -5.59 -0.14 2.65
CA VAL A 64 -5.11 -1.50 2.87
C VAL A 64 -6.16 -2.26 3.67
N TYR A 65 -6.52 -3.45 3.22
CA TYR A 65 -7.43 -4.34 3.94
C TYR A 65 -6.98 -5.79 3.78
N ARG A 66 -6.71 -6.48 4.91
CA ARG A 66 -6.11 -7.82 4.93
C ARG A 66 -4.80 -7.82 4.14
N ASN A 67 -4.72 -8.58 3.05
CA ASN A 67 -3.59 -8.62 2.12
C ASN A 67 -3.84 -7.80 0.83
N PHE A 68 -4.95 -7.07 0.72
CA PHE A 68 -5.25 -6.21 -0.41
C PHE A 68 -4.75 -4.79 -0.19
N ILE A 69 -4.24 -4.20 -1.26
CA ILE A 69 -3.83 -2.80 -1.33
C ILE A 69 -4.62 -2.18 -2.48
N LEU A 70 -5.53 -1.27 -2.16
CA LEU A 70 -6.26 -0.48 -3.14
C LEU A 70 -5.55 0.87 -3.30
N CYS A 71 -5.02 1.11 -4.49
CA CYS A 71 -4.34 2.34 -4.85
C CYS A 71 -5.14 3.09 -5.90
N ALA A 72 -5.10 4.41 -5.84
CA ALA A 72 -5.59 5.30 -6.88
C ALA A 72 -4.40 6.01 -7.52
N ASP A 73 -4.38 6.03 -8.85
CA ASP A 73 -3.43 6.78 -9.67
C ASP A 73 -4.11 8.03 -10.22
N TYR A 74 -3.39 9.16 -10.23
CA TYR A 74 -3.87 10.43 -10.80
C TYR A 74 -4.42 10.31 -12.23
N ARG A 75 -3.92 9.37 -13.06
CA ARG A 75 -4.32 9.24 -14.47
C ARG A 75 -5.05 7.94 -14.83
N ARG A 76 -5.02 6.92 -13.99
CA ARG A 76 -5.42 5.55 -14.40
C ARG A 76 -6.47 4.91 -13.51
N GLY A 77 -7.12 5.70 -12.66
CA GLY A 77 -8.20 5.22 -11.80
C GLY A 77 -7.68 4.30 -10.68
N LEU A 78 -8.46 3.27 -10.38
CA LEU A 78 -8.17 2.33 -9.29
C LEU A 78 -7.31 1.15 -9.74
N HIS A 79 -6.40 0.74 -8.86
CA HIS A 79 -5.60 -0.47 -8.92
C HIS A 79 -5.82 -1.27 -7.64
N LEU A 80 -6.31 -2.49 -7.78
CA LEU A 80 -6.36 -3.47 -6.69
C LEU A 80 -5.13 -4.38 -6.81
N LEU A 81 -4.29 -4.34 -5.78
CA LEU A 81 -3.12 -5.19 -5.63
C LEU A 81 -3.34 -6.16 -4.46
N ALA A 82 -2.60 -7.26 -4.43
CA ALA A 82 -2.57 -8.17 -3.29
C ALA A 82 -1.15 -8.62 -2.97
N TRP A 83 -0.86 -8.81 -1.68
CA TRP A 83 0.35 -9.48 -1.24
C TRP A 83 0.15 -11.00 -1.31
N ASP A 84 0.94 -11.64 -2.17
CA ASP A 84 1.08 -13.09 -2.22
C ASP A 84 2.15 -13.50 -1.21
N ARG A 85 1.73 -14.23 -0.18
CA ARG A 85 2.59 -14.63 0.93
C ARG A 85 3.58 -15.72 0.52
N ASP A 86 3.19 -16.60 -0.39
CA ASP A 86 3.97 -17.76 -0.79
C ASP A 86 5.06 -17.34 -1.78
N MET A 87 4.68 -16.52 -2.77
CA MET A 87 5.60 -15.97 -3.75
C MET A 87 6.41 -14.77 -3.22
N ARG A 88 6.01 -14.20 -2.07
CA ARG A 88 6.63 -13.02 -1.45
C ARG A 88 6.70 -11.83 -2.41
N LEU A 89 5.62 -11.56 -3.12
CA LEU A 89 5.52 -10.45 -4.07
C LEU A 89 4.14 -9.79 -4.03
N ILE A 90 4.08 -8.55 -4.52
CA ILE A 90 2.82 -7.84 -4.70
C ILE A 90 2.32 -8.12 -6.13
N VAL A 91 1.15 -8.73 -6.25
CA VAL A 91 0.49 -8.99 -7.53
C VAL A 91 -0.55 -7.94 -7.86
N HIS A 92 -0.72 -7.66 -9.15
CA HIS A 92 -1.86 -6.90 -9.64
C HIS A 92 -3.09 -7.83 -9.77
N VAL A 93 -4.19 -7.47 -9.09
CA VAL A 93 -5.43 -8.26 -9.09
C VAL A 93 -6.41 -7.71 -10.12
N ALA A 94 -6.67 -6.40 -10.08
CA ALA A 94 -7.63 -5.75 -10.96
C ALA A 94 -7.32 -4.26 -11.14
N ARG A 95 -7.85 -3.66 -12.20
CA ARG A 95 -7.80 -2.21 -12.44
C ARG A 95 -9.12 -1.72 -13.03
N ASP A 96 -9.38 -0.43 -12.83
CA ASP A 96 -10.37 0.28 -13.60
C ASP A 96 -10.00 0.23 -15.11
N PRO A 97 -10.91 -0.18 -16.01
CA PRO A 97 -10.66 -0.08 -17.45
C PRO A 97 -10.63 1.36 -17.95
N GLY A 98 -11.31 2.29 -17.26
CA GLY A 98 -11.42 3.69 -17.64
C GLY A 98 -10.27 4.57 -17.15
N VAL A 99 -10.18 5.77 -17.74
CA VAL A 99 -9.35 6.86 -17.21
C VAL A 99 -10.23 7.71 -16.31
N CYS A 100 -9.91 7.74 -15.01
CA CYS A 100 -10.59 8.58 -14.02
C CYS A 100 -9.56 9.27 -13.13
N HIS A 101 -9.78 10.56 -12.85
CA HIS A 101 -9.01 11.31 -11.87
C HIS A 101 -9.60 11.04 -10.49
N VAL A 102 -8.96 10.15 -9.74
CA VAL A 102 -9.41 9.76 -8.40
C VAL A 102 -8.65 10.55 -7.36
N LEU A 103 -9.36 11.20 -6.44
CA LEU A 103 -8.79 11.96 -5.32
C LEU A 103 -8.70 11.10 -4.06
N SER A 104 -9.68 10.22 -3.86
CA SER A 104 -9.75 9.35 -2.68
C SER A 104 -10.27 7.97 -3.04
N THR A 105 -9.78 6.96 -2.32
CA THR A 105 -10.28 5.58 -2.43
C THR A 105 -10.69 4.99 -1.09
N HIS A 106 -11.69 4.12 -1.11
CA HIS A 106 -12.20 3.41 0.07
C HIS A 106 -12.68 1.99 -0.27
N PHE A 107 -12.61 1.10 0.72
CA PHE A 107 -13.28 -0.21 0.64
C PHE A 107 -14.69 -0.10 1.21
N ALA A 108 -15.67 -0.65 0.50
CA ALA A 108 -17.04 -0.77 0.98
C ALA A 108 -17.36 -2.23 1.28
N PHE A 109 -17.95 -2.51 2.44
CA PHE A 109 -18.29 -3.88 2.85
C PHE A 109 -19.81 -4.04 2.90
N ASN A 110 -20.34 -5.04 2.19
CA ASN A 110 -21.75 -5.40 2.25
C ASN A 110 -21.89 -6.94 2.30
N GLY A 111 -21.97 -7.48 3.51
CA GLY A 111 -21.97 -8.92 3.74
C GLY A 111 -20.71 -9.58 3.19
N SER A 112 -20.86 -10.50 2.25
CA SER A 112 -19.76 -11.17 1.54
C SER A 112 -19.20 -10.37 0.36
N LYS A 113 -19.76 -9.19 0.04
CA LYS A 113 -19.32 -8.36 -1.08
C LYS A 113 -18.34 -7.28 -0.62
N LEU A 114 -17.26 -7.15 -1.38
CA LEU A 114 -16.28 -6.07 -1.26
C LEU A 114 -16.43 -5.14 -2.45
N GLY A 115 -16.77 -3.88 -2.19
CA GLY A 115 -16.80 -2.79 -3.17
C GLY A 115 -15.55 -1.94 -3.10
N LEU A 116 -15.15 -1.39 -4.25
CA LEU A 116 -14.06 -0.43 -4.37
C LEU A 116 -14.67 0.93 -4.73
N ILE A 117 -14.46 1.93 -3.88
CA ILE A 117 -14.97 3.29 -4.07
C ILE A 117 -13.83 4.20 -4.52
N ALA A 118 -14.12 5.04 -5.52
CA ALA A 118 -13.29 6.16 -5.95
C ALA A 118 -14.12 7.45 -5.92
N THR A 119 -13.51 8.56 -5.51
CA THR A 119 -14.11 9.90 -5.52
C THR A 119 -13.05 10.90 -5.96
#